data_AF-A0A432UQH1-F1
#
_entry.id   AF-A0A432UQH1-F1
#
_cell.length_a   1.000
_cell.length_b   1.000
_cell.length_c   1.000
_cell.angle_alpha   90.00
_cell.angle_beta   90.00
_cell.angle_gamma   90.00
#
_symmetry.space_group_name_H-M   'P 1'
#
loop_
_entity.id
_entity.type
_entity.pdbx_description
1 polymer ?
#
loop_
_entity_poly.entity_id
_entity_poly.type
_entity_poly.pdbx_seq_one_letter_code
_entity_poly.pdbx_strand_id
1 'polypeptide(L)'
;MSKVTLSEFIISVVELVEAQFEEMRVSLHKSAWSMAFVLVSSLLLLIGFLFSLWGIKLIVETYVGETGSYFVLSALTLILSFLVAKVATWVAKK
;
A
#
# COMPACT_ATOMS: atom_id res chain seq x y z
N MET A 1 12.75 30.62 46.77
CA MET A 1 11.87 29.55 46.25
C MET A 1 10.55 30.19 45.86
N SER A 2 10.33 30.42 44.56
CA SER A 2 9.03 30.88 44.09
C SER A 2 8.01 29.78 44.37
N LYS A 3 6.95 30.11 45.10
CA LYS A 3 5.82 29.20 45.28
C LYS A 3 5.10 29.16 43.95
N VAL A 4 5.35 28.12 43.15
CA VAL A 4 4.51 27.81 41.99
C VAL A 4 3.08 27.75 42.50
N THR A 5 2.25 28.66 42.02
CA THR A 5 0.85 28.70 42.45
C THR A 5 0.11 27.54 41.81
N LEU A 6 -0.88 26.98 42.52
CA LEU A 6 -1.68 25.87 42.00
C LEU A 6 -2.29 26.22 40.63
N SER A 7 -2.59 27.50 40.37
CA SER A 7 -3.09 27.96 39.07
C SER A 7 -2.02 27.91 37.97
N GLU A 8 -0.77 28.29 38.24
CA GLU A 8 0.31 28.17 37.25
C GLU A 8 0.57 26.71 36.89
N PHE A 9 0.53 25.81 37.88
CA PHE A 9 0.63 24.37 37.63
C PHE A 9 -0.54 23.86 36.76
N ILE A 10 -1.77 24.27 37.06
CA ILE A 10 -2.96 23.88 36.27
C ILE A 10 -2.86 24.43 34.84
N ILE A 11 -2.45 25.69 34.66
CA ILE A 11 -2.29 26.33 33.35
C ILE A 11 -1.23 25.58 32.53
N SER A 12 -0.06 25.27 33.09
CA SER A 12 0.98 24.52 32.39
C SER A 12 0.56 23.10 32.01
N VAL A 13 -0.28 22.43 32.82
CA VAL A 13 -0.83 21.12 32.48
C VAL A 13 -1.82 21.23 31.32
N VAL A 14 -2.68 22.25 31.31
CA VAL A 14 -3.62 22.51 30.20
C VAL A 14 -2.86 22.81 28.91
N GLU A 15 -1.85 23.67 28.96
CA GLU A 15 -1.00 23.99 27.80
C GLU A 15 -0.28 22.75 27.25
N LEU A 16 0.21 21.86 28.14
CA LEU A 16 0.84 20.61 27.73
C LEU A 16 -0.13 19.65 27.04
N VAL A 17 -1.36 19.56 27.54
CA VAL A 17 -2.41 18.72 26.95
C VAL A 17 -2.82 19.26 25.58
N GLU A 18 -3.00 20.58 25.45
CA GLU A 18 -3.31 21.21 24.16
C GLU A 18 -2.21 20.98 23.13
N ALA A 19 -0.94 21.13 23.52
CA ALA A 19 0.20 20.87 22.64
C ALA A 19 0.23 19.41 22.13
N GLN A 20 -0.01 18.43 23.01
CA GLN A 20 -0.06 17.03 22.61
C GLN A 20 -1.27 16.73 21.71
N PHE A 21 -2.40 17.39 21.94
CA PHE A 21 -3.60 17.20 21.13
C PHE A 21 -3.40 17.73 19.71
N GLU A 22 -2.75 18.89 19.56
CA GLU A 22 -2.46 19.48 18.25
C GLU A 22 -1.40 18.66 17.49
N GLU A 23 -0.35 18.18 18.16
CA GLU A 23 0.61 17.25 17.55
C GLU A 23 -0.05 15.96 17.06
N MET A 24 -0.95 15.37 17.86
CA MET A 24 -1.75 14.21 17.45
C MET A 24 -2.58 14.53 16.21
N ARG A 25 -3.30 15.66 16.20
CA ARG A 25 -4.15 16.06 15.08
C ARG A 25 -3.35 16.22 13.78
N VAL A 26 -2.19 16.87 13.84
CA VAL A 26 -1.31 17.03 12.67
C VAL A 26 -0.77 15.68 12.20
N SER A 27 -0.36 14.81 13.12
CA SER A 27 0.14 13.47 12.79
C SER A 27 -0.93 12.57 12.15
N LEU A 28 -2.17 12.63 12.64
CA LEU A 28 -3.31 11.89 12.10
C LEU A 28 -3.68 12.40 10.70
N HIS A 29 -3.68 13.71 10.49
CA HIS A 29 -3.95 14.28 9.17
C HIS A 29 -2.89 13.88 8.14
N LYS A 30 -1.60 13.94 8.52
CA LYS A 30 -0.49 13.49 7.68
C LYS A 30 -0.56 11.98 7.39
N SER A 31 -0.91 11.18 8.39
CA SER A 31 -1.09 9.73 8.25
C SER A 31 -2.26 9.41 7.31
N ALA A 32 -3.41 10.04 7.50
CA ALA A 32 -4.58 9.87 6.65
C ALA A 32 -4.30 10.27 5.19
N TRP A 33 -3.57 11.37 4.98
CA TRP A 33 -3.17 11.80 3.64
C TRP A 33 -2.19 10.83 2.98
N SER A 34 -1.19 10.35 3.73
CA SER A 34 -0.26 9.33 3.24
C SER A 34 -0.98 8.04 2.88
N MET A 35 -1.95 7.62 3.70
CA MET A 35 -2.72 6.40 3.47
C MET A 35 -3.64 6.53 2.26
N ALA A 36 -4.31 7.67 2.10
CA ALA A 36 -5.11 7.98 0.91
C ALA A 36 -4.25 7.93 -0.36
N PHE A 37 -3.05 8.50 -0.33
CA PHE A 37 -2.12 8.45 -1.47
C PHE A 37 -1.69 7.01 -1.80
N VAL A 38 -1.37 6.20 -0.79
CA VAL A 38 -1.03 4.78 -0.97
C VAL A 38 -2.20 4.00 -1.57
N LEU A 39 -3.43 4.26 -1.12
CA LEU A 39 -4.63 3.62 -1.67
C LEU A 39 -4.86 4.00 -3.13
N VAL A 40 -4.81 5.29 -3.46
CA VAL A 40 -5.02 5.79 -4.84
C VAL A 40 -3.92 5.26 -5.77
N SER A 41 -2.65 5.32 -5.36
CA SER A 41 -1.55 4.79 -6.16
C SER A 41 -1.65 3.29 -6.37
N SER A 42 -2.04 2.52 -5.34
CA SER A 42 -2.27 1.08 -5.46
C SER A 42 -3.42 0.74 -6.41
N LEU A 43 -4.52 1.52 -6.38
CA LEU A 43 -5.64 1.38 -7.31
C LEU A 43 -5.21 1.65 -8.76
N LEU A 44 -4.45 2.73 -8.99
CA LEU A 44 -3.93 3.05 -10.33
C LEU A 44 -3.00 1.94 -10.83
N LEU A 45 -2.16 1.38 -9.96
CA LEU A 45 -1.29 0.25 -10.27
C LEU A 45 -2.07 -1.00 -10.68
N LEU A 46 -3.13 -1.33 -9.92
CA LEU A 46 -4.03 -2.44 -10.25
C LEU A 46 -4.73 -2.24 -11.59
N ILE A 47 -5.25 -1.04 -11.84
CA ILE A 47 -5.91 -0.72 -13.11
C ILE A 47 -4.93 -0.85 -14.27
N GLY A 48 -3.75 -0.24 -14.16
CA GLY A 48 -2.71 -0.32 -15.18
C GLY A 48 -2.25 -1.76 -15.44
N PHE A 49 -2.13 -2.57 -14.38
CA PHE A 49 -1.80 -3.99 -14.50
C PHE A 49 -2.87 -4.78 -15.25
N LEU A 50 -4.15 -4.57 -14.97
CA LEU A 50 -5.26 -5.23 -15.68
C LEU A 50 -5.27 -4.88 -17.18
N PHE A 51 -5.09 -3.60 -17.52
CA PHE A 51 -4.99 -3.18 -18.92
C PHE A 51 -3.76 -3.76 -19.61
N SER A 52 -2.62 -3.86 -18.91
CA SER A 52 -1.41 -4.48 -19.44
C SER A 52 -1.63 -5.97 -19.73
N LEU A 53 -2.26 -6.72 -18.82
CA LEU A 53 -2.62 -8.12 -19.05
C LEU A 53 -3.55 -8.30 -20.25
N TRP A 54 -4.53 -7.41 -20.40
CA TRP A 54 -5.42 -7.44 -21.55
C TRP A 54 -4.66 -7.16 -22.86
N GLY A 55 -3.75 -6.18 -22.86
CA GLY A 55 -2.87 -5.91 -24.00
C GLY A 55 -2.02 -7.13 -24.37
N ILE A 56 -1.44 -7.82 -23.39
CA ILE A 56 -0.68 -9.06 -23.62
C ILE A 56 -1.57 -10.13 -24.24
N LYS A 57 -2.81 -10.33 -23.74
CA LYS A 57 -3.77 -11.28 -24.33
C LYS A 57 -4.00 -10.96 -25.80
N LEU A 58 -4.32 -9.71 -26.14
CA LEU A 58 -4.59 -9.30 -27.52
C LEU A 58 -3.39 -9.51 -28.45
N ILE A 59 -2.18 -9.22 -27.97
CA ILE A 59 -0.96 -9.46 -28.72
C ILE A 59 -0.79 -10.97 -28.99
N VAL A 60 -0.90 -11.81 -27.96
CA VAL A 60 -0.75 -13.27 -28.12
C VAL A 60 -1.84 -13.85 -29.02
N GLU A 61 -3.07 -13.36 -28.89
CA GLU A 61 -4.22 -13.73 -29.71
C GLU A 61 -3.98 -13.44 -31.20
N THR A 62 -3.25 -12.37 -31.52
CA THR A 62 -2.85 -12.04 -32.91
C THR A 62 -1.96 -13.12 -33.54
N TYR A 63 -1.14 -13.82 -32.74
CA TYR A 63 -0.20 -14.82 -33.25
C TYR A 63 -0.75 -16.24 -33.25
N VAL A 64 -1.55 -16.61 -32.24
CA VAL A 64 -1.95 -18.00 -31.97
C VAL A 64 -3.46 -18.21 -32.04
N GLY A 65 -4.23 -17.14 -32.31
CA GLY A 65 -5.68 -17.14 -32.27
C GLY A 65 -6.24 -17.14 -30.84
N GLU A 66 -7.55 -16.92 -30.74
CA GLU A 66 -8.24 -16.74 -29.45
C GLU A 66 -8.05 -17.95 -28.53
N THR A 67 -8.35 -19.15 -29.01
CA THR A 67 -8.21 -20.39 -28.23
C THR A 67 -6.75 -20.66 -27.84
N GLY A 68 -5.81 -20.43 -28.76
CA GLY A 68 -4.38 -20.62 -28.51
C GLY A 68 -3.83 -19.66 -27.45
N SER A 69 -4.35 -18.42 -27.40
CA SER A 69 -3.93 -17.42 -26.43
C SER A 69 -4.20 -17.85 -24.98
N TYR A 70 -5.33 -18.51 -24.71
CA TYR A 70 -5.65 -19.02 -23.38
C TYR A 70 -4.70 -20.13 -22.94
N PHE A 71 -4.30 -21.03 -23.85
CA PHE A 71 -3.31 -22.06 -23.56
C PHE A 71 -1.92 -21.47 -23.27
N VAL A 72 -1.50 -20.46 -24.03
CA VAL A 72 -0.21 -19.78 -23.82
C VAL A 72 -0.19 -19.02 -22.49
N LEU A 73 -1.24 -18.24 -22.20
CA LEU A 73 -1.37 -17.48 -20.96
C LEU A 73 -1.45 -18.39 -19.73
N SER A 74 -2.15 -19.52 -19.81
CA SER A 74 -2.22 -20.48 -18.70
C SER A 74 -0.87 -21.16 -18.43
N ALA A 75 -0.14 -21.55 -19.48
CA ALA A 75 1.22 -22.09 -19.33
C ALA A 75 2.17 -21.08 -18.69
N LEU A 76 2.14 -19.81 -19.13
CA LEU A 76 2.90 -18.72 -18.52
C LEU A 76 2.55 -18.51 -17.05
N THR A 77 1.25 -18.54 -16.71
CA THR A 77 0.77 -18.37 -15.34
C THR A 77 1.22 -19.52 -14.43
N LEU A 78 1.25 -20.75 -14.94
CA LEU A 78 1.78 -21.91 -14.21
C LEU A 78 3.29 -21.81 -13.95
N ILE A 79 4.06 -21.32 -14.92
CA ILE A 79 5.51 -21.10 -14.73
C ILE A 79 5.75 -20.01 -13.67
N LEU A 80 5.01 -18.89 -13.76
CA LEU A 80 5.11 -17.81 -12.79
C LEU A 80 4.72 -18.25 -11.39
N SER A 81 3.63 -19.01 -11.23
CA SER A 81 3.20 -19.50 -9.92
C SER A 81 4.24 -20.46 -9.31
N PHE A 82 4.89 -21.28 -10.13
CA PHE A 82 5.98 -22.13 -9.68
C PHE A 82 7.19 -21.32 -9.18
N LEU A 83 7.57 -20.26 -9.91
CA LEU A 83 8.64 -19.35 -9.48
C LEU A 83 8.29 -18.64 -8.17
N VAL A 84 7.08 -18.11 -8.04
CA VAL A 84 6.60 -17.46 -6.81
C VAL A 84 6.62 -18.45 -5.64
N ALA A 85 6.14 -19.68 -5.84
CA ALA A 85 6.17 -20.73 -4.82
C ALA A 85 7.62 -21.05 -4.39
N LYS A 86 8.56 -21.15 -5.33
CA LYS A 86 9.98 -21.35 -5.02
C LYS A 86 10.55 -20.19 -4.20
N VAL A 87 10.30 -18.95 -4.61
CA VAL A 87 10.75 -17.76 -3.86
C VAL A 87 10.15 -17.74 -2.46
N ALA A 88 8.84 -17.99 -2.32
CA ALA A 88 8.17 -18.04 -1.02
C ALA A 88 8.77 -19.11 -0.10
N THR A 89 9.05 -20.31 -0.61
CA THR A 89 9.71 -21.37 0.17
C THR A 89 11.15 -21.04 0.55
N TRP A 90 11.83 -20.19 -0.23
CA TRP A 90 13.20 -19.76 0.08
C TRP A 90 13.21 -18.68 1.16
N VAL A 91 12.26 -17.74 1.11
CA VAL A 91 12.06 -16.73 2.16
C VAL A 91 11.64 -17.39 3.47
N ALA A 92 10.74 -18.37 3.45
CA ALA A 92 10.27 -19.06 4.67
C ALA A 92 11.34 -19.95 5.34
N LYS A 93 12.45 -20.24 4.65
CA LYS A 93 13.60 -20.98 5.20
C LYS A 93 14.68 -20.07 5.81
N LYS A 94 14.57 -18.75 5.62
CA LYS A 94 15.42 -17.75 6.28
C LYS A 94 14.78 -17.31 7.59
#